data_AF-A0A958QDH4-F1
#
_entry.id   AF-A0A958QDH4-F1
#
_cell.length_a   1.000
_cell.length_b   1.000
_cell.length_c   1.000
_cell.angle_alpha   90.00
_cell.angle_beta   90.00
_cell.angle_gamma   90.00
#
_symmetry.space_group_name_H-M   'P 1'
#
loop_
_entity.id
_entity.type
_entity.pdbx_description
1 polymer ?
#
loop_
_entity_poly.entity_id
_entity_poly.type
_entity_poly.pdbx_seq_one_letter_code
_entity_poly.pdbx_strand_id
1 'polypeptide(L)'
;ICWQYMYKPNYEEHEKLQESIEDLQVKITNEQRLARNLKTFREEVKVLDQTLNRALRELPDKREIPDLLKSISTLARDAGLKVSLFKTNPERIKDFYAEVPVEISLKGTFHQVASFFDEVGALERIVNIGGIELANPKIEPDQVEVAAKCVATTFRYLDDEERARQETAKTTSKKKRRR
;
A
#
# COMPACT_ATOMS: atom_id res chain seq x y z
N ILE A 1 29.25 -0.79 65.89
CA ILE A 1 28.19 -0.24 65.00
C ILE A 1 28.79 0.70 63.93
N CYS A 2 29.93 1.36 64.17
CA CYS A 2 30.53 2.29 63.19
C CYS A 2 31.26 1.66 61.98
N TRP A 3 31.82 0.44 62.11
CA TRP A 3 32.53 -0.21 60.99
C TRP A 3 31.59 -0.63 59.84
N GLN A 4 30.34 -0.98 60.17
CA GLN A 4 29.32 -1.34 59.19
C GLN A 4 28.96 -0.14 58.31
N TYR A 5 28.88 1.07 58.88
CA TYR A 5 28.57 2.28 58.12
C TYR A 5 29.71 2.70 57.18
N MET A 6 30.96 2.41 57.56
CA MET A 6 32.14 2.74 56.76
C MET A 6 32.34 1.79 55.56
N TYR A 7 31.96 0.51 55.69
CA TYR A 7 32.03 -0.47 54.59
C TYR A 7 30.79 -0.50 53.69
N LYS A 8 29.65 0.02 54.16
CA LYS A 8 28.40 0.10 53.39
C LYS A 8 28.53 0.76 52.01
N PRO A 9 29.18 1.94 51.85
CA PRO A 9 29.27 2.58 50.53
C PRO A 9 30.07 1.74 49.53
N ASN A 10 31.12 1.05 49.97
CA ASN A 10 31.91 0.18 49.09
C ASN A 10 31.08 -1.04 48.64
N TYR A 11 30.27 -1.64 49.52
CA TYR A 11 29.41 -2.75 49.16
C TYR A 11 28.29 -2.32 48.18
N GLU A 12 27.67 -1.16 48.40
CA GLU A 12 26.68 -0.59 47.49
C GLU A 12 27.29 -0.23 46.12
N GLU A 13 28.55 0.21 46.07
CA GLU A 13 29.28 0.39 44.81
C GLU A 13 29.54 -0.93 44.10
N HIS A 14 29.97 -1.97 44.84
CA HIS A 14 30.17 -3.30 44.27
C HIS A 14 28.88 -3.90 43.70
N GLU A 15 27.75 -3.72 44.40
CA GLU A 15 26.43 -4.20 43.97
C GLU A 15 25.96 -3.48 42.69
N LYS A 16 26.08 -2.14 42.63
CA LYS A 16 25.78 -1.36 41.41
C LYS A 16 26.69 -1.74 40.23
N LEU A 17 27.96 -2.03 40.50
CA LEU A 17 28.90 -2.47 39.48
C LEU A 17 28.54 -3.87 38.95
N GLN A 18 28.09 -4.77 39.83
CA GLN A 18 27.61 -6.10 39.46
C GLN A 18 26.32 -6.02 38.62
N GLU A 19 25.33 -5.22 39.04
CA GLU A 19 24.11 -4.98 38.25
C GLU A 19 24.45 -4.41 36.87
N SER A 20 25.38 -3.44 36.79
CA SER A 20 25.81 -2.86 35.53
C SER A 20 26.48 -3.89 34.61
N ILE A 21 27.24 -4.84 35.17
CA ILE A 21 27.87 -5.93 34.41
C ILE A 21 26.81 -6.88 33.87
N GLU A 22 25.82 -7.27 34.68
CA GLU A 22 24.72 -8.14 34.25
C GLU A 22 23.89 -7.49 33.14
N ASP A 23 23.53 -6.21 33.30
CA ASP A 23 22.82 -5.42 32.28
C ASP A 23 23.60 -5.34 30.97
N LEU A 24 24.92 -5.10 31.04
CA LEU A 24 25.78 -5.05 29.86
C LEU A 24 25.89 -6.43 29.19
N GLN A 25 25.94 -7.53 29.95
CA GLN A 25 25.93 -8.89 29.40
C GLN A 25 24.61 -9.21 28.71
N VAL A 26 23.47 -8.82 29.28
CA VAL A 26 22.15 -8.97 28.65
C VAL A 26 22.07 -8.17 27.35
N LYS A 27 22.57 -6.93 27.34
CA LYS A 27 22.65 -6.12 26.11
C LYS A 27 23.52 -6.78 25.04
N ILE A 28 24.71 -7.25 25.38
CA ILE A 28 25.62 -7.93 24.44
C ILE A 28 24.98 -9.19 23.87
N THR A 29 24.34 -10.02 24.69
CA THR A 29 23.70 -11.25 24.22
C THR A 29 22.53 -10.98 23.28
N ASN A 30 21.74 -9.93 23.55
CA ASN A 30 20.66 -9.50 22.65
C ASN A 30 21.20 -8.97 21.32
N GLU A 31 22.21 -8.10 21.34
CA GLU A 31 22.86 -7.58 20.13
C GLU A 31 23.52 -8.70 19.30
N GLN A 32 24.14 -9.68 19.95
CA GLN A 32 24.71 -10.86 19.28
C GLN A 32 23.65 -11.79 18.66
N ARG A 33 22.45 -11.89 19.27
CA ARG A 33 21.32 -12.62 18.68
C ARG A 33 20.77 -11.90 17.46
N LEU A 34 20.56 -10.57 17.56
CA LEU A 34 20.16 -9.72 16.45
C LEU A 34 21.17 -9.80 15.30
N ALA A 35 22.48 -9.65 15.58
CA ALA A 35 23.54 -9.72 14.58
C ALA A 35 23.62 -11.07 13.86
N ARG A 36 23.40 -12.18 14.58
CA ARG A 36 23.36 -13.53 13.98
C ARG A 36 22.19 -13.67 13.01
N ASN A 37 21.01 -13.18 13.37
CA ASN A 37 19.81 -13.29 12.55
C ASN A 37 19.75 -12.25 11.43
N LEU A 38 20.54 -11.17 11.53
CA LEU A 38 20.56 -10.10 10.53
C LEU A 38 20.95 -10.64 9.14
N LYS A 39 21.90 -11.59 9.08
CA LYS A 39 22.32 -12.20 7.83
C LYS A 39 21.20 -13.01 7.17
N THR A 40 20.49 -13.84 7.95
CA THR A 40 19.38 -14.66 7.44
C THR A 40 18.22 -13.77 6.97
N PHE A 41 17.85 -12.73 7.73
CA PHE A 41 16.82 -11.79 7.30
C PHE A 41 17.18 -11.05 6.01
N ARG A 42 18.45 -10.66 5.83
CA ARG A 42 18.90 -10.02 4.56
C ARG A 42 18.80 -10.97 3.38
N GLU A 43 19.12 -12.25 3.58
CA GLU A 43 18.98 -13.28 2.55
C GLU A 43 17.51 -13.52 2.21
N GLU A 44 16.62 -13.62 3.22
CA GLU A 44 15.17 -13.74 3.04
C GLU A 44 14.58 -12.54 2.28
N VAL A 45 14.94 -11.32 2.65
CA VAL A 45 14.51 -10.10 1.94
C VAL A 45 14.94 -10.15 0.48
N LYS A 46 16.18 -10.57 0.19
CA LYS A 46 16.68 -10.68 -1.18
C LYS A 46 15.90 -11.71 -2.00
N VAL A 47 15.55 -12.85 -1.40
CA VAL A 47 14.71 -13.87 -2.05
C VAL A 47 13.29 -13.36 -2.29
N LEU A 48 12.71 -12.65 -1.32
CA LEU A 48 11.41 -11.99 -1.46
C LEU A 48 11.43 -10.97 -2.60
N ASP A 49 12.46 -10.12 -2.68
CA ASP A 49 12.61 -9.13 -3.74
C ASP A 49 12.72 -9.80 -5.13
N GLN A 50 13.42 -10.91 -5.24
CA GLN A 50 13.51 -11.66 -6.51
C GLN A 50 12.16 -12.27 -6.90
N THR A 51 11.45 -12.84 -5.94
CA THR A 51 10.12 -13.44 -6.15
C THR A 51 9.10 -12.39 -6.54
N LEU A 52 9.11 -11.25 -5.84
CA LEU A 52 8.30 -10.07 -6.15
C LEU A 52 8.60 -9.57 -7.56
N ASN A 53 9.87 -9.38 -7.92
CA ASN A 53 10.25 -8.94 -9.27
C ASN A 53 9.80 -9.90 -10.36
N ARG A 54 9.74 -11.20 -10.09
CA ARG A 54 9.21 -12.20 -11.03
C ARG A 54 7.70 -12.06 -11.20
N ALA A 55 6.95 -12.00 -10.09
CA ALA A 55 5.50 -11.81 -10.12
C ALA A 55 5.11 -10.46 -10.76
N LEU A 56 5.90 -9.41 -10.52
CA LEU A 56 5.67 -8.09 -11.13
C LEU A 56 5.86 -8.10 -12.65
N ARG A 57 6.71 -8.98 -13.21
CA ARG A 57 6.84 -9.13 -14.68
C ARG A 57 5.65 -9.83 -15.31
N GLU A 58 4.85 -10.55 -14.53
CA GLU A 58 3.60 -11.17 -14.98
C GLU A 58 2.44 -10.17 -14.99
N LEU A 59 2.62 -8.96 -14.44
CA LEU A 59 1.61 -7.91 -14.52
C LEU A 59 1.50 -7.35 -15.95
N PRO A 60 0.28 -7.10 -16.45
CA PRO A 60 0.06 -6.59 -17.80
C PRO A 60 0.69 -5.21 -18.04
N ASP A 61 1.18 -5.01 -19.27
CA ASP A 61 1.88 -3.80 -19.70
C ASP A 61 0.97 -2.55 -19.78
N LYS A 62 1.60 -1.37 -19.70
CA LYS A 62 0.99 -0.01 -19.76
C LYS A 62 -0.10 0.23 -20.81
N ARG A 63 -0.13 -0.56 -21.89
CA ARG A 63 -1.04 -0.36 -23.04
C ARG A 63 -2.50 -0.66 -22.73
N GLU A 64 -2.77 -1.24 -21.57
CA GLU A 64 -4.06 -1.84 -21.25
C GLU A 64 -5.06 -0.91 -20.56
N ILE A 65 -4.63 0.24 -20.03
CA ILE A 65 -5.51 1.16 -19.27
C ILE A 65 -6.65 1.72 -20.14
N PRO A 66 -6.42 2.30 -21.33
CA PRO A 66 -7.52 2.87 -22.13
C PRO A 66 -8.56 1.81 -22.52
N ASP A 67 -8.11 0.58 -22.78
CA ASP A 67 -9.01 -0.52 -23.11
C ASP A 67 -9.78 -1.02 -21.89
N LEU A 68 -9.18 -0.99 -20.69
CA LEU A 68 -9.93 -1.24 -19.44
C LEU A 68 -11.06 -0.22 -19.26
N LEU A 69 -10.77 1.07 -19.46
CA LEU A 69 -11.79 2.11 -19.28
C LEU A 69 -12.93 1.96 -20.30
N LYS A 70 -12.63 1.52 -21.52
CA LYS A 70 -13.64 1.16 -22.51
C LYS A 70 -14.46 -0.04 -22.05
N SER A 71 -13.81 -1.12 -21.60
CA SER A 71 -14.51 -2.32 -21.10
C SER A 71 -15.45 -1.98 -19.95
N ILE A 72 -15.00 -1.20 -18.96
CA ILE A 72 -15.84 -0.76 -17.84
C ILE A 72 -17.02 0.09 -18.33
N SER A 73 -16.79 0.97 -19.30
CA SER A 73 -17.85 1.80 -19.88
C SER A 73 -18.90 0.97 -20.65
N THR A 74 -18.46 -0.07 -21.35
CA THR A 74 -19.34 -1.03 -22.04
C THR A 74 -20.14 -1.85 -21.03
N LEU A 75 -19.50 -2.42 -20.00
CA LEU A 75 -20.17 -3.17 -18.93
C LEU A 75 -21.21 -2.31 -18.20
N ALA A 76 -20.89 -1.05 -17.91
CA ALA A 76 -21.86 -0.13 -17.30
C ALA A 76 -23.09 0.07 -18.20
N ARG A 77 -22.89 0.14 -19.52
CA ARG A 77 -23.98 0.30 -20.49
C ARG A 77 -24.80 -0.99 -20.63
N ASP A 78 -24.15 -2.15 -20.62
CA ASP A 78 -24.76 -3.48 -20.74
C ASP A 78 -25.60 -3.80 -19.49
N ALA A 79 -25.12 -3.41 -18.31
CA ALA A 79 -25.88 -3.45 -17.06
C ALA A 79 -27.06 -2.46 -17.01
N GLY A 80 -27.25 -1.62 -18.04
CA GLY A 80 -28.32 -0.64 -18.12
C GLY A 80 -28.10 0.62 -17.26
N LEU A 81 -26.88 0.85 -16.78
CA LEU A 81 -26.53 2.03 -15.98
C LEU A 81 -26.21 3.24 -16.85
N LYS A 82 -26.63 4.42 -16.40
CA LYS A 82 -26.27 5.70 -17.01
C LYS A 82 -25.00 6.23 -16.33
N VAL A 83 -23.89 6.22 -17.06
CA VAL A 83 -22.63 6.83 -16.60
C VAL A 83 -22.75 8.36 -16.71
N SER A 84 -22.69 9.06 -15.57
CA SER A 84 -22.82 10.51 -15.50
C SER A 84 -21.48 11.23 -15.49
N LEU A 85 -20.45 10.64 -14.88
CA LEU A 85 -19.12 11.21 -14.81
C LEU A 85 -18.10 10.09 -14.79
N PHE A 86 -17.06 10.25 -15.59
CA PHE A 86 -15.91 9.38 -15.61
C PHE A 86 -14.67 10.27 -15.65
N LYS A 87 -13.92 10.33 -14.53
CA LYS A 87 -12.79 11.25 -14.39
C LYS A 87 -11.57 10.51 -13.89
N THR A 88 -10.50 10.55 -14.67
CA THR A 88 -9.19 10.03 -14.28
C THR A 88 -8.46 11.08 -13.44
N ASN A 89 -8.01 10.67 -12.27
CA ASN A 89 -7.19 11.50 -11.39
C ASN A 89 -5.69 11.27 -11.69
N PRO A 90 -4.82 12.23 -11.32
CA PRO A 90 -3.38 12.08 -11.54
C PRO A 90 -2.84 10.84 -10.83
N GLU A 91 -1.95 10.14 -11.52
CA GLU A 91 -1.38 8.88 -11.05
C GLU A 91 -0.56 9.09 -9.78
N ARG A 92 -0.71 8.15 -8.82
CA ARG A 92 0.09 8.14 -7.60
C ARG A 92 1.23 7.16 -7.78
N ILE A 93 2.40 7.71 -8.04
CA ILE A 93 3.60 6.91 -8.27
C ILE A 93 4.16 6.42 -6.93
N LYS A 94 4.31 5.10 -6.78
CA LYS A 94 5.00 4.43 -5.67
C LYS A 94 6.39 3.99 -6.14
N ASP A 95 7.07 3.14 -5.36
CA ASP A 95 8.45 2.75 -5.68
C ASP A 95 8.54 1.80 -6.90
N PHE A 96 7.54 0.94 -7.12
CA PHE A 96 7.57 -0.09 -8.18
C PHE A 96 6.33 -0.11 -9.08
N TYR A 97 5.26 0.57 -8.68
CA TYR A 97 4.01 0.65 -9.41
C TYR A 97 3.41 2.06 -9.31
N ALA A 98 2.48 2.38 -10.19
CA ALA A 98 1.65 3.58 -10.10
C ALA A 98 0.18 3.19 -9.97
N GLU A 99 -0.51 3.85 -9.05
CA GLU A 99 -1.96 3.73 -8.88
C GLU A 99 -2.64 4.78 -9.76
N VAL A 100 -3.61 4.37 -10.57
CA VAL A 100 -4.43 5.27 -11.38
C VAL A 100 -5.86 5.24 -10.85
N PRO A 101 -6.23 6.21 -10.00
CA PRO A 101 -7.58 6.32 -9.47
C PRO A 101 -8.52 6.95 -10.51
N VAL A 102 -9.69 6.34 -10.64
CA VAL A 102 -10.74 6.75 -11.57
C VAL A 102 -12.03 6.94 -10.78
N GLU A 103 -12.55 8.17 -10.80
CA GLU A 103 -13.84 8.50 -10.22
C GLU A 103 -14.94 8.20 -11.21
N ILE A 104 -15.91 7.40 -10.77
CA ILE A 104 -17.05 6.97 -11.59
C ILE A 104 -18.33 7.37 -10.85
N SER A 105 -19.25 8.02 -11.57
CA SER A 105 -20.60 8.31 -11.10
C SER A 105 -21.62 7.64 -12.01
N LEU A 106 -22.42 6.75 -11.43
CA LEU A 106 -23.41 5.92 -12.09
C LEU A 106 -24.81 6.28 -11.59
N LYS A 107 -25.81 6.11 -12.44
CA LYS A 107 -27.24 6.20 -12.09
C LYS A 107 -27.98 5.00 -12.65
N GLY A 108 -28.76 4.34 -11.81
CA GLY A 108 -29.60 3.21 -12.21
C GLY A 108 -30.20 2.53 -10.99
N THR A 109 -30.77 1.34 -11.17
CA THR A 109 -31.35 0.60 -10.04
C THR A 109 -30.28 -0.03 -9.15
N PHE A 110 -30.60 -0.28 -7.89
CA PHE A 110 -29.68 -0.94 -6.96
C PHE A 110 -29.15 -2.28 -7.49
N HIS A 111 -30.02 -3.08 -8.12
CA HIS A 111 -29.64 -4.39 -8.65
C HIS A 111 -28.69 -4.30 -9.86
N GLN A 112 -28.90 -3.32 -10.74
CA GLN A 112 -27.98 -3.06 -11.86
C GLN A 112 -26.60 -2.61 -11.36
N VAL A 113 -26.57 -1.76 -10.32
CA VAL A 113 -25.30 -1.32 -9.71
C VAL A 113 -24.55 -2.50 -9.08
N ALA A 114 -25.27 -3.41 -8.40
CA ALA A 114 -24.67 -4.62 -7.83
C ALA A 114 -24.11 -5.55 -8.92
N SER A 115 -24.88 -5.78 -10.00
CA SER A 115 -24.46 -6.64 -11.13
C SER A 115 -23.22 -6.06 -11.82
N PHE A 116 -23.19 -4.75 -12.02
CA PHE A 116 -22.01 -4.07 -12.56
C PHE A 116 -20.76 -4.27 -11.70
N PHE A 117 -20.88 -4.21 -10.37
CA PHE A 117 -19.71 -4.44 -9.51
C PHE A 117 -19.23 -5.89 -9.55
N ASP A 118 -20.14 -6.86 -9.71
CA ASP A 118 -19.80 -8.27 -9.90
C ASP A 118 -19.04 -8.48 -11.22
N GLU A 119 -19.54 -7.91 -12.32
CA GLU A 119 -18.90 -7.97 -13.64
C GLU A 119 -17.52 -7.30 -13.67
N VAL A 120 -17.36 -6.15 -13.00
CA VAL A 120 -16.06 -5.48 -12.88
C VAL A 120 -15.08 -6.33 -12.05
N GLY A 121 -15.57 -7.06 -11.05
CA GLY A 121 -14.77 -8.01 -10.27
C GLY A 121 -14.37 -9.27 -11.05
N ALA A 122 -15.13 -9.64 -12.08
CA ALA A 122 -14.86 -10.79 -12.95
C ALA A 122 -13.87 -10.49 -14.08
N LEU A 123 -13.41 -9.24 -14.24
CA LEU A 123 -12.40 -8.89 -15.23
C LEU A 123 -11.08 -9.61 -14.94
N GLU A 124 -10.36 -9.99 -16.00
CA GLU A 124 -9.02 -10.61 -15.91
C GLU A 124 -7.93 -9.69 -15.32
N ARG A 125 -8.30 -8.49 -14.88
CA ARG A 125 -7.38 -7.43 -14.42
C ARG A 125 -7.69 -7.01 -12.99
N ILE A 126 -6.64 -6.60 -12.28
CA ILE A 126 -6.73 -6.15 -10.89
C ILE A 126 -7.33 -4.74 -10.84
N VAL A 127 -8.58 -4.65 -10.39
CA VAL A 127 -9.27 -3.38 -10.12
C VAL A 127 -9.73 -3.38 -8.68
N ASN A 128 -9.38 -2.32 -7.93
CA ASN A 128 -9.88 -2.13 -6.58
C ASN A 128 -10.98 -1.07 -6.59
N ILE A 129 -12.18 -1.41 -6.12
CA ILE A 129 -13.29 -0.48 -6.00
C ILE A 129 -13.38 -0.01 -4.55
N GLY A 130 -13.07 1.26 -4.33
CA GLY A 130 -13.14 1.90 -3.02
C GLY A 130 -14.16 3.04 -2.98
N GLY A 131 -14.56 3.43 -1.76
CA GLY A 131 -15.39 4.62 -1.54
C GLY A 131 -16.74 4.56 -2.24
N ILE A 132 -17.47 3.46 -2.07
CA ILE A 132 -18.81 3.30 -2.64
C ILE A 132 -19.78 4.16 -1.84
N GLU A 133 -20.34 5.17 -2.47
CA GLU A 133 -21.39 6.03 -1.92
C GLU A 133 -22.67 5.85 -2.75
N LEU A 134 -23.76 5.47 -2.09
CA LEU A 134 -25.09 5.39 -2.70
C LEU A 134 -25.93 6.55 -2.16
N ALA A 135 -26.41 7.41 -3.05
CA ALA A 135 -27.12 8.63 -2.69
C ALA A 135 -28.35 8.86 -3.60
N ASN A 136 -29.26 9.72 -3.12
CA ASN A 136 -30.45 10.19 -3.83
C ASN A 136 -31.33 9.06 -4.39
N PRO A 137 -31.88 8.18 -3.55
CA PRO A 137 -32.86 7.21 -4.00
C PRO A 137 -34.11 7.95 -4.51
N LYS A 138 -34.39 7.85 -5.80
CA LYS A 138 -35.65 8.29 -6.40
C LYS A 138 -36.58 7.10 -6.46
N ILE A 139 -37.68 7.20 -5.71
CA ILE A 139 -38.71 6.17 -5.67
C ILE A 139 -39.70 6.50 -6.77
N GLU A 140 -39.62 5.78 -7.88
CA GLU A 140 -40.69 5.70 -8.88
C GLU A 140 -41.61 4.52 -8.54
N PRO A 141 -42.87 4.53 -9.00
CA PRO A 141 -43.87 3.53 -8.61
C PRO A 141 -43.49 2.07 -8.90
N ASP A 142 -42.51 1.83 -9.78
CA ASP A 142 -42.09 0.48 -10.20
C ASP A 142 -40.59 0.20 -9.91
N GLN A 143 -39.76 1.23 -9.71
CA GLN A 143 -38.31 1.08 -9.53
C GLN A 143 -37.71 2.17 -8.63
N VAL A 144 -36.65 1.79 -7.91
CA VAL A 144 -35.83 2.74 -7.13
C VAL A 144 -34.54 3.01 -7.91
N GLU A 145 -34.43 4.22 -8.46
CA GLU A 145 -33.17 4.71 -9.03
C GLU A 145 -32.25 5.24 -7.93
N VAL A 146 -30.97 4.87 -7.96
CA VAL A 146 -29.94 5.31 -7.02
C VAL A 146 -28.78 5.90 -7.81
N ALA A 147 -28.20 6.98 -7.29
CA ALA A 147 -26.92 7.49 -7.78
C ALA A 147 -25.79 6.82 -6.98
N ALA A 148 -24.90 6.10 -7.67
CA ALA A 148 -23.73 5.49 -7.08
C ALA A 148 -22.48 6.28 -7.47
N LYS A 149 -21.61 6.57 -6.51
CA LYS A 149 -20.26 7.08 -6.74
C LYS A 149 -19.26 6.07 -6.23
N CYS A 150 -18.19 5.85 -6.98
CA CYS A 150 -17.11 4.98 -6.56
C CYS A 150 -15.77 5.44 -7.14
N VAL A 151 -14.70 4.99 -6.51
CA VAL A 151 -13.33 5.21 -6.96
C VAL A 151 -12.72 3.86 -7.34
N ALA A 152 -12.56 3.62 -8.64
CA ALA A 152 -11.86 2.45 -9.15
C ALA A 152 -10.36 2.76 -9.24
N THR A 153 -9.54 2.02 -8.51
CA THR A 153 -8.08 2.14 -8.51
C THR A 153 -7.50 1.00 -9.30
N THR A 154 -6.73 1.35 -10.32
CA THR A 154 -6.02 0.40 -11.19
C THR A 154 -4.52 0.54 -10.98
N PHE A 155 -3.77 -0.52 -11.27
CA PHE A 155 -2.33 -0.57 -11.01
C PHE A 155 -1.56 -0.74 -12.32
N ARG A 156 -0.49 0.02 -12.49
CA ARG A 156 0.45 -0.14 -13.60
C ARG A 156 1.89 -0.27 -13.11
N TYR A 157 2.71 -0.94 -13.91
CA TYR A 157 4.14 -0.95 -13.69
C TYR A 157 4.79 0.39 -14.05
N LEU A 158 5.82 0.77 -13.29
CA LEU A 158 6.68 1.90 -13.62
C LEU A 158 7.74 1.45 -14.61
N ASP A 159 7.82 2.13 -15.73
CA ASP A 159 8.83 1.85 -16.75
C ASP A 159 10.23 2.18 -16.21
N ASP A 160 11.25 1.51 -16.73
CA ASP A 160 12.65 1.65 -16.30
C ASP A 160 13.12 3.10 -16.33
N GLU A 161 12.66 3.87 -17.33
CA GLU A 161 12.96 5.29 -17.46
C GLU A 161 12.29 6.18 -16.40
N GLU A 162 11.10 5.80 -15.93
CA GLU A 162 10.37 6.52 -14.87
C GLU A 162 10.98 6.22 -13.49
N ARG A 163 11.43 4.98 -13.27
CA ARG A 163 12.14 4.58 -12.04
C ARG A 163 13.48 5.30 -11.90
N ALA A 164 14.26 5.36 -12.98
CA ALA A 164 15.53 6.09 -13.02
C ALA A 164 15.34 7.60 -12.73
N ARG A 165 14.23 8.19 -13.20
CA ARG A 165 13.87 9.60 -12.92
C ARG A 165 13.49 9.84 -11.45
N GLN A 166 12.92 8.86 -10.77
CA GLN A 166 12.60 8.98 -9.34
C GLN A 166 13.82 8.81 -8.43
N GLU A 167 14.73 7.89 -8.76
CA GLU A 167 15.97 7.71 -7.99
C GLU A 167 16.88 8.95 -8.06
N THR A 168 16.96 9.56 -9.24
CA THR A 168 17.67 10.84 -9.44
C THR A 168 16.99 12.00 -8.70
N ALA A 169 15.66 12.06 -8.64
CA ALA A 169 14.94 13.08 -7.87
C ALA A 169 15.13 12.93 -6.34
N LYS A 170 15.11 11.68 -5.83
CA LYS A 170 15.31 11.37 -4.39
C LYS A 170 16.74 11.66 -3.92
N THR A 171 17.75 11.39 -4.75
CA THR A 171 19.17 11.71 -4.43
C THR A 171 19.43 13.22 -4.42
N THR A 172 18.79 13.98 -5.31
CA THR A 172 18.95 15.44 -5.40
C THR A 172 18.33 16.17 -4.19
N SER A 173 17.17 15.71 -3.69
CA SER A 173 16.51 16.31 -2.52
C SER A 173 17.25 16.04 -1.20
N LYS A 174 17.84 14.85 -1.03
CA LYS A 174 18.71 14.51 0.12
C LYS A 174 19.98 15.36 0.17
N LYS A 175 20.54 15.71 -0.99
CA LYS A 175 21.74 16.57 -1.09
C LYS A 175 21.44 18.03 -0.75
N LYS A 176 20.23 18.51 -1.04
CA LYS A 176 19.77 19.87 -0.72
C LYS A 176 19.40 20.05 0.77
N ARG A 177 18.94 18.99 1.44
CA ARG A 177 18.66 18.99 2.90
C ARG A 177 19.90 18.89 3.80
N ARG A 178 21.06 18.58 3.21
CA ARG A 178 22.37 18.47 3.88
C ARG A 178 23.25 19.72 3.73
N ARG A 179 22.74 20.76 3.06
CA ARG A 179 23.30 22.11 2.99
C ARG A 179 22.37 23.06 3.71
#